data_AF-A0A2E0W4S8-F1
#
_entry.id   AF-A0A2E0W4S8-F1
#
_cell.length_a   1.000
_cell.length_b   1.000
_cell.length_c   1.000
_cell.angle_alpha   90.00
_cell.angle_beta   90.00
_cell.angle_gamma   90.00
#
_symmetry.space_group_name_H-M   'P 1'
#
loop_
_entity.id
_entity.type
_entity.pdbx_description
1 polymer ?
#
loop_
_entity_poly.entity_id
_entity_poly.type
_entity_poly.pdbx_seq_one_letter_code
_entity_poly.pdbx_strand_id
1 'polypeptide(L)'
;MNKQIDRIWRIIKTTLLIVIFLLVSEIKAQTATPPAGSGTSGDPYRIATLNNLYWLSQTTSAWVAGKYFIQTADINASSTSGWDGGAGFSPIGRDTEPTFFYANYNGNGHTINGLYINRPSNLNLGLFGTIANTTVQNLGVINVNINGGANNVGGLVGVNRDSYITKCYSTGTITSNATNVGGIIGYNNEYCTVSNSYSTISIVNNSTYANIGGLVGRNFDRSTVTNS
;
A
#
# COMPACT_ATOMS: atom_id res chain seq x y z
N MET A 1 -27.59 -57.49 6.15
CA MET A 1 -26.65 -56.65 6.91
C MET A 1 -25.91 -55.63 6.02
N ASN A 2 -25.42 -56.03 4.83
CA ASN A 2 -24.61 -55.14 3.97
C ASN A 2 -25.33 -53.90 3.42
N LYS A 3 -26.61 -53.99 3.02
CA LYS A 3 -27.33 -52.88 2.38
C LYS A 3 -27.50 -51.63 3.28
N GLN A 4 -27.60 -51.79 4.60
CA GLN A 4 -27.68 -50.64 5.51
C GLN A 4 -26.31 -49.98 5.71
N ILE A 5 -25.26 -50.79 5.80
CA ILE A 5 -23.88 -50.32 5.94
C ILE A 5 -23.49 -49.52 4.69
N ASP A 6 -23.80 -50.02 3.49
CA ASP A 6 -23.53 -49.32 2.22
C ASP A 6 -24.26 -47.97 2.12
N ARG A 7 -25.49 -47.90 2.64
CA ARG A 7 -26.30 -46.67 2.64
C ARG A 7 -25.70 -45.62 3.58
N ILE A 8 -25.18 -46.04 4.73
CA ILE A 8 -24.47 -45.18 5.69
C ILE A 8 -23.17 -44.65 5.08
N TRP A 9 -22.35 -45.50 4.44
CA TRP A 9 -21.12 -45.06 3.79
C TRP A 9 -21.37 -44.08 2.63
N ARG A 10 -22.47 -44.24 1.89
CA ARG A 10 -22.86 -43.32 0.83
C ARG A 10 -23.24 -41.96 1.38
N ILE A 11 -24.00 -41.91 2.47
CA ILE A 11 -24.39 -40.67 3.16
C ILE A 11 -23.14 -39.99 3.73
N ILE A 12 -22.25 -40.71 4.42
CA ILE A 12 -21.02 -40.14 4.98
C ILE A 12 -20.14 -39.54 3.87
N LYS A 13 -19.94 -40.25 2.75
CA LYS A 13 -19.16 -39.71 1.61
C LYS A 13 -19.80 -38.47 1.01
N THR A 14 -21.12 -38.46 0.80
CA THR A 14 -21.82 -37.30 0.23
C THR A 14 -21.80 -36.10 1.17
N THR A 15 -22.03 -36.29 2.47
CA THR A 15 -21.97 -35.22 3.47
C THR A 15 -20.54 -34.71 3.65
N LEU A 16 -19.54 -35.59 3.66
CA LEU A 16 -18.13 -35.21 3.73
C LEU A 16 -17.70 -34.41 2.48
N LEU A 17 -18.15 -34.77 1.27
CA LEU A 17 -17.90 -33.99 0.07
C LEU A 17 -18.55 -32.61 0.12
N ILE A 18 -19.79 -32.49 0.62
CA ILE A 18 -20.49 -31.21 0.75
C ILE A 18 -19.81 -30.33 1.82
N VAL A 19 -19.38 -30.91 2.93
CA VAL A 19 -18.64 -30.19 4.00
C VAL A 19 -17.26 -29.74 3.52
N ILE A 20 -16.55 -30.57 2.74
CA ILE A 20 -15.29 -30.16 2.09
C ILE A 20 -15.55 -29.01 1.10
N PHE A 21 -16.62 -29.08 0.28
CA PHE A 21 -16.98 -28.04 -0.68
C PHE A 21 -17.44 -26.73 -0.02
N LEU A 22 -18.05 -26.80 1.17
CA LEU A 22 -18.40 -25.64 2.01
C LEU A 22 -17.22 -25.11 2.84
N LEU A 23 -16.21 -25.94 3.12
CA LEU A 23 -14.96 -25.55 3.80
C LEU A 23 -13.90 -24.98 2.84
N VAL A 24 -14.00 -25.24 1.54
CA VAL A 24 -13.29 -24.44 0.54
C VAL A 24 -14.07 -23.13 0.33
N SER A 25 -14.14 -22.31 1.38
CA SER A 25 -14.48 -20.89 1.22
C SER A 25 -13.58 -20.36 0.11
N GLU A 26 -14.17 -19.81 -0.95
CA GLU A 26 -13.45 -19.37 -2.15
C GLU A 26 -12.21 -18.57 -1.77
N ILE A 27 -11.03 -19.20 -1.79
CA ILE A 27 -9.76 -18.49 -1.77
C ILE A 27 -9.68 -17.87 -3.16
N LYS A 28 -10.33 -16.73 -3.35
CA LYS A 28 -10.07 -15.90 -4.53
C LYS A 28 -8.67 -15.35 -4.35
N ALA A 29 -7.72 -16.02 -4.99
CA ALA A 29 -6.36 -15.49 -5.11
C ALA A 29 -6.43 -14.06 -5.64
N GLN A 30 -5.61 -13.17 -5.07
CA GLN A 30 -5.52 -11.80 -5.55
C GLN A 30 -5.12 -11.84 -7.03
N THR A 31 -5.90 -11.18 -7.88
CA THR A 31 -5.63 -11.21 -9.32
C THR A 31 -4.79 -9.98 -9.69
N ALA A 32 -3.52 -10.22 -10.03
CA ALA A 32 -2.68 -9.18 -10.61
C ALA A 32 -3.02 -9.02 -12.09
N THR A 33 -3.44 -7.82 -12.49
CA THR A 33 -3.73 -7.50 -13.90
C THR A 33 -2.77 -6.41 -14.37
N PRO A 34 -1.88 -6.69 -15.34
CA PRO A 34 -1.03 -5.65 -15.92
C PRO A 34 -1.87 -4.48 -16.44
N PRO A 35 -1.50 -3.23 -16.14
CA PRO A 35 -2.17 -2.06 -16.69
C PRO A 35 -1.88 -1.93 -18.19
N ALA A 36 -2.76 -1.23 -18.90
CA ALA A 36 -2.48 -0.79 -20.27
C ALA A 36 -1.39 0.30 -20.28
N GLY A 37 -0.75 0.48 -21.43
CA GLY A 37 0.36 1.41 -21.63
C GLY A 37 1.73 0.73 -21.52
N SER A 38 2.76 1.38 -22.05
CA SER A 38 4.16 0.90 -22.08
C SER A 38 4.99 1.39 -20.88
N GLY A 39 4.42 2.29 -20.07
CA GLY A 39 5.08 2.90 -18.93
C GLY A 39 6.07 3.99 -19.32
N THR A 40 5.99 4.52 -20.54
CA THR A 40 6.78 5.69 -20.98
C THR A 40 6.07 6.98 -20.59
N SER A 41 6.72 8.14 -20.70
CA SER A 41 6.08 9.42 -20.40
C SER A 41 4.93 9.76 -21.36
N GLY A 42 5.03 9.35 -22.63
CA GLY A 42 3.97 9.53 -23.64
C GLY A 42 2.87 8.48 -23.59
N ASP A 43 3.14 7.32 -22.96
CA ASP A 43 2.20 6.22 -22.82
C ASP A 43 2.40 5.54 -21.44
N PRO A 44 1.99 6.21 -20.35
CA PRO A 44 2.18 5.73 -18.99
C PRO A 44 1.33 4.49 -18.70
N TYR A 45 1.75 3.69 -17.74
CA TYR A 45 0.92 2.59 -17.23
C TYR A 45 -0.33 3.16 -16.55
N ARG A 46 -1.50 2.71 -17.01
CA ARG A 46 -2.80 3.23 -16.57
C ARG A 46 -3.36 2.40 -15.42
N ILE A 47 -3.30 2.94 -14.21
CA ILE A 47 -3.86 2.28 -13.02
C ILE A 47 -5.34 2.64 -12.93
N ALA A 48 -6.20 1.75 -13.43
CA ALA A 48 -7.65 1.97 -13.46
C ALA A 48 -8.42 1.16 -12.40
N THR A 49 -7.80 0.11 -11.85
CA THR A 49 -8.46 -0.83 -10.95
C THR A 49 -7.56 -1.26 -9.80
N LEU A 50 -8.17 -1.83 -8.76
CA LEU A 50 -7.42 -2.43 -7.65
C LEU A 50 -6.49 -3.55 -8.13
N ASN A 51 -6.85 -4.31 -9.16
CA ASN A 51 -6.01 -5.35 -9.72
C ASN A 51 -4.77 -4.79 -10.44
N ASN A 52 -4.87 -3.60 -11.05
CA ASN A 52 -3.69 -2.90 -11.60
C ASN A 52 -2.77 -2.39 -10.49
N LEU A 53 -3.36 -1.84 -9.41
CA LEU A 53 -2.58 -1.41 -8.25
C LEU A 53 -1.89 -2.59 -7.55
N TYR A 54 -2.59 -3.73 -7.44
CA TYR A 54 -1.99 -4.96 -6.94
C TYR A 54 -0.86 -5.44 -7.84
N TRP A 55 -1.05 -5.46 -9.16
CA TRP A 55 0.03 -5.79 -10.11
C TRP A 55 1.26 -4.91 -9.90
N LEU A 56 1.07 -3.59 -9.71
CA LEU A 56 2.16 -2.67 -9.42
C LEU A 56 2.88 -3.04 -8.11
N SER A 57 2.14 -3.41 -7.06
CA SER A 57 2.73 -3.83 -5.77
C SER A 57 3.57 -5.12 -5.86
N GLN A 58 3.34 -5.94 -6.89
CA GLN A 58 4.04 -7.23 -7.07
C GLN A 58 5.12 -7.18 -8.15
N THR A 59 5.13 -6.17 -9.02
CA THR A 59 6.02 -6.13 -10.19
C THR A 59 7.19 -5.19 -9.97
N THR A 60 8.21 -5.68 -9.26
CA THR A 60 9.44 -4.91 -8.95
C THR A 60 10.19 -4.43 -10.19
N SER A 61 10.11 -5.17 -11.31
CA SER A 61 10.70 -4.76 -12.58
C SER A 61 10.07 -3.50 -13.18
N ALA A 62 8.88 -3.10 -12.71
CA ALA A 62 8.21 -1.86 -13.13
C ALA A 62 8.57 -0.66 -12.25
N TRP A 63 9.36 -0.85 -11.19
CA TRP A 63 9.74 0.18 -10.22
C TRP A 63 10.99 0.95 -10.61
N VAL A 64 11.45 0.82 -11.86
CA VAL A 64 12.73 1.39 -12.32
C VAL A 64 12.56 2.82 -12.84
N ALA A 65 13.66 3.57 -12.83
CA ALA A 65 13.72 4.91 -13.39
C ALA A 65 13.25 4.94 -14.86
N GLY A 66 12.60 6.04 -15.24
CA GLY A 66 12.03 6.20 -16.58
C GLY A 66 10.69 5.49 -16.80
N LYS A 67 10.12 4.85 -15.77
CA LYS A 67 8.73 4.37 -15.79
C LYS A 67 7.76 5.40 -15.24
N TYR A 68 6.56 5.44 -15.83
CA TYR A 68 5.51 6.39 -15.52
C TYR A 68 4.18 5.67 -15.33
N PHE A 69 3.47 6.06 -14.27
CA PHE A 69 2.15 5.57 -13.91
C PHE A 69 1.17 6.75 -13.82
N ILE A 70 -0.04 6.54 -14.31
CA ILE A 70 -1.15 7.49 -14.15
C ILE A 70 -2.41 6.76 -13.70
N GLN A 71 -3.09 7.29 -12.68
CA GLN A 71 -4.43 6.82 -12.34
C GLN A 71 -5.45 7.36 -13.34
N THR A 72 -6.39 6.51 -13.73
CA THR A 72 -7.50 6.89 -14.63
C THR A 72 -8.87 6.66 -14.00
N ALA A 73 -8.90 6.32 -12.71
CA ALA A 73 -10.10 6.14 -11.92
C ALA A 73 -9.76 6.18 -10.42
N ASP A 74 -10.76 6.47 -9.59
CA ASP A 74 -10.70 6.19 -8.17
C ASP A 74 -10.65 4.68 -7.91
N ILE A 75 -9.87 4.26 -6.92
CA ILE A 75 -9.65 2.85 -6.60
C ILE A 75 -10.22 2.56 -5.22
N ASN A 76 -11.20 1.65 -5.16
CA ASN A 76 -11.64 1.07 -3.90
C ASN A 76 -10.68 -0.06 -3.48
N ALA A 77 -9.93 0.15 -2.41
CA ALA A 77 -8.96 -0.78 -1.85
C ALA A 77 -9.43 -1.45 -0.53
N SER A 78 -10.71 -1.30 -0.14
CA SER A 78 -11.24 -1.86 1.12
C SER A 78 -11.07 -3.39 1.25
N SER A 79 -11.10 -4.12 0.14
CA SER A 79 -10.88 -5.56 0.12
C SER A 79 -9.45 -5.98 0.45
N THR A 80 -8.50 -5.03 0.47
CA THR A 80 -7.12 -5.31 0.86
C THR A 80 -7.04 -5.84 2.29
N SER A 81 -8.00 -5.53 3.16
CA SER A 81 -8.10 -6.09 4.52
C SER A 81 -8.12 -7.62 4.58
N GLY A 82 -8.61 -8.30 3.54
CA GLY A 82 -8.59 -9.76 3.44
C GLY A 82 -7.34 -10.35 2.76
N TRP A 83 -6.40 -9.52 2.30
CA TRP A 83 -5.23 -9.99 1.55
C TRP A 83 -4.17 -10.57 2.48
N ASP A 84 -3.42 -11.54 1.94
CA ASP A 84 -2.25 -12.14 2.58
C ASP A 84 -2.53 -12.65 4.00
N GLY A 85 -3.66 -13.34 4.19
CA GLY A 85 -4.08 -13.83 5.51
C GLY A 85 -4.45 -12.72 6.50
N GLY A 86 -4.87 -11.56 6.00
CA GLY A 86 -5.19 -10.39 6.81
C GLY A 86 -4.01 -9.44 7.04
N ALA A 87 -2.84 -9.70 6.44
CA ALA A 87 -1.71 -8.76 6.49
C ALA A 87 -1.93 -7.51 5.63
N GLY A 88 -2.90 -7.53 4.72
CA GLY A 88 -3.25 -6.35 3.95
C GLY A 88 -2.45 -6.16 2.68
N PHE A 89 -2.51 -4.95 2.14
CA PHE A 89 -1.71 -4.52 1.00
C PHE A 89 -0.20 -4.66 1.28
N SER A 90 0.55 -5.15 0.30
CA SER A 90 2.01 -5.15 0.33
C SER A 90 2.50 -3.82 -0.25
N PRO A 91 3.26 -2.99 0.51
CA PRO A 91 3.71 -1.69 0.01
C PRO A 91 4.49 -1.76 -1.31
N ILE A 92 4.34 -0.71 -2.14
CA ILE A 92 5.11 -0.50 -3.36
C ILE A 92 6.48 0.09 -2.98
N GLY A 93 7.57 -0.52 -3.42
CA GLY A 93 8.91 -0.22 -2.92
C GLY A 93 9.17 -0.87 -1.56
N ARG A 94 10.17 -1.75 -1.48
CA ARG A 94 10.60 -2.43 -0.25
C ARG A 94 11.62 -1.58 0.52
N ASP A 95 12.20 -2.15 1.56
CA ASP A 95 13.13 -1.52 2.49
C ASP A 95 14.61 -1.78 2.16
N THR A 96 14.91 -2.50 1.08
CA THR A 96 16.28 -2.75 0.61
C THR A 96 16.48 -2.41 -0.88
N GLU A 97 17.62 -1.81 -1.19
CA GLU A 97 18.12 -1.71 -2.57
C GLU A 97 18.29 -3.11 -3.19
N PRO A 98 17.97 -3.33 -4.48
CA PRO A 98 17.51 -2.36 -5.48
C PRO A 98 15.98 -2.26 -5.58
N THR A 99 15.24 -2.60 -4.51
CA THR A 99 13.79 -2.77 -4.55
C THR A 99 13.00 -1.57 -4.03
N PHE A 100 13.58 -0.37 -4.02
CA PHE A 100 12.77 0.86 -3.84
C PHE A 100 11.92 1.13 -5.08
N PHE A 101 11.01 2.09 -4.96
CA PHE A 101 10.26 2.60 -6.09
C PHE A 101 10.98 3.83 -6.69
N TYR A 102 11.46 3.71 -7.93
CA TYR A 102 12.16 4.74 -8.70
C TYR A 102 11.34 5.30 -9.88
N ALA A 103 10.09 4.87 -10.01
CA ALA A 103 9.22 5.29 -11.11
C ALA A 103 8.35 6.48 -10.69
N ASN A 104 7.74 7.18 -11.65
CA ASN A 104 6.88 8.32 -11.36
C ASN A 104 5.41 7.91 -11.26
N TYR A 105 4.68 8.43 -10.28
CA TYR A 105 3.26 8.14 -10.07
C TYR A 105 2.41 9.42 -10.04
N ASN A 106 1.50 9.56 -11.00
CA ASN A 106 0.53 10.65 -11.03
C ASN A 106 -0.88 10.12 -10.71
N GLY A 107 -1.44 10.52 -9.58
CA GLY A 107 -2.81 10.20 -9.20
C GLY A 107 -3.87 10.87 -10.10
N ASN A 108 -3.48 11.89 -10.87
CA ASN A 108 -4.37 12.64 -11.77
C ASN A 108 -5.63 13.19 -11.07
N GLY A 109 -5.53 13.48 -9.77
CA GLY A 109 -6.64 13.96 -8.94
C GLY A 109 -7.54 12.84 -8.39
N HIS A 110 -7.26 11.58 -8.70
CA HIS A 110 -7.99 10.43 -8.18
C HIS A 110 -7.53 9.99 -6.79
N THR A 111 -8.33 9.11 -6.21
CA THR A 111 -8.15 8.57 -4.87
C THR A 111 -7.93 7.08 -4.84
N ILE A 112 -7.27 6.62 -3.78
CA ILE A 112 -7.23 5.22 -3.34
C ILE A 112 -7.92 5.18 -1.98
N ASN A 113 -9.07 4.52 -1.90
CA ASN A 113 -9.95 4.56 -0.74
C ASN A 113 -9.95 3.23 0.02
N GLY A 114 -9.80 3.27 1.35
CA GLY A 114 -9.94 2.11 2.22
C GLY A 114 -8.74 1.16 2.20
N LEU A 115 -7.56 1.65 1.84
CA LEU A 115 -6.33 0.86 1.83
C LEU A 115 -6.00 0.35 3.24
N TYR A 116 -5.84 -0.96 3.40
CA TYR A 116 -5.52 -1.60 4.67
C TYR A 116 -4.12 -2.24 4.62
N ILE A 117 -3.31 -2.00 5.65
CA ILE A 117 -1.98 -2.58 5.83
C ILE A 117 -1.84 -3.02 7.29
N ASN A 118 -1.52 -4.28 7.54
CA ASN A 118 -1.23 -4.82 8.88
C ASN A 118 0.05 -5.64 8.87
N ARG A 119 1.18 -4.94 8.99
CA ARG A 119 2.52 -5.52 8.77
C ARG A 119 3.49 -5.03 9.85
N PRO A 120 3.39 -5.54 11.10
CA PRO A 120 4.14 -5.02 12.24
C PRO A 120 5.67 -5.15 12.11
N SER A 121 6.16 -6.16 11.39
CA SER A 121 7.59 -6.42 11.22
C SER A 121 8.23 -5.69 10.04
N ASN A 122 7.44 -5.12 9.13
CA ASN A 122 7.98 -4.40 7.97
C ASN A 122 8.59 -3.07 8.42
N LEU A 123 9.76 -2.71 7.91
CA LEU A 123 10.44 -1.49 8.33
C LEU A 123 9.66 -0.22 7.92
N ASN A 124 9.23 -0.18 6.67
CA ASN A 124 8.65 1.01 6.05
C ASN A 124 7.23 0.72 5.55
N LEU A 125 6.24 1.48 6.02
CA LEU A 125 4.84 1.32 5.63
C LEU A 125 4.22 2.60 5.08
N GLY A 126 3.32 2.39 4.12
CA GLY A 126 2.52 3.36 3.38
C GLY A 126 1.98 2.68 2.13
N LEU A 127 1.25 3.40 1.29
CA LEU A 127 1.00 2.92 -0.08
C LEU A 127 2.34 2.59 -0.77
N PHE A 128 3.31 3.49 -0.60
CA PHE A 128 4.71 3.26 -0.92
C PHE A 128 5.50 2.98 0.36
N GLY A 129 6.27 1.90 0.39
CA GLY A 129 7.19 1.62 1.50
C GLY A 129 8.38 2.57 1.44
N THR A 130 9.14 2.51 0.34
CA THR A 130 10.28 3.40 0.08
C THR A 130 10.23 3.91 -1.36
N ILE A 131 10.35 5.23 -1.55
CA ILE A 131 10.56 5.85 -2.85
C ILE A 131 11.93 6.53 -2.92
N ALA A 132 12.53 6.53 -4.11
CA ALA A 132 13.81 7.15 -4.38
C ALA A 132 13.83 7.75 -5.79
N ASN A 133 14.42 8.94 -6.00
CA ASN A 133 14.52 9.57 -7.35
C ASN A 133 13.19 9.64 -8.11
N THR A 134 12.11 9.95 -7.40
CA THR A 134 10.72 9.77 -7.85
C THR A 134 9.90 11.05 -7.71
N THR A 135 8.89 11.21 -8.57
CA THR A 135 7.78 12.13 -8.32
C THR A 135 6.47 11.36 -8.04
N VAL A 136 5.83 11.66 -6.91
CA VAL A 136 4.45 11.25 -6.60
C VAL A 136 3.58 12.50 -6.51
N GLN A 137 2.51 12.57 -7.32
CA GLN A 137 1.70 13.79 -7.39
C GLN A 137 0.21 13.55 -7.58
N ASN A 138 -0.60 14.54 -7.17
CA ASN A 138 -2.05 14.61 -7.40
C ASN A 138 -2.81 13.37 -6.93
N LEU A 139 -2.48 12.84 -5.75
CA LEU A 139 -3.00 11.57 -5.24
C LEU A 139 -3.60 11.73 -3.84
N GLY A 140 -4.85 11.30 -3.68
CA GLY A 140 -5.46 11.11 -2.37
C GLY A 140 -5.41 9.64 -1.92
N VAL A 141 -4.88 9.35 -0.74
CA VAL A 141 -5.02 8.02 -0.11
C VAL A 141 -5.91 8.16 1.11
N ILE A 142 -7.19 7.84 0.94
CA ILE A 142 -8.24 8.19 1.89
C ILE A 142 -8.75 6.97 2.64
N ASN A 143 -9.21 7.19 3.87
CA ASN A 143 -9.67 6.15 4.78
C ASN A 143 -8.65 5.00 4.90
N VAL A 144 -7.36 5.36 4.93
CA VAL A 144 -6.28 4.39 5.12
C VAL A 144 -6.34 3.84 6.53
N ASN A 145 -6.05 2.55 6.69
CA ASN A 145 -5.91 1.91 7.99
C ASN A 145 -4.59 1.14 8.02
N ILE A 146 -3.57 1.75 8.65
CA ILE A 146 -2.25 1.15 8.79
C ILE A 146 -2.04 0.71 10.23
N ASN A 147 -1.75 -0.57 10.41
CA ASN A 147 -1.39 -1.19 11.68
C ASN A 147 0.02 -1.77 11.60
N GLY A 148 0.89 -1.39 12.53
CA GLY A 148 2.25 -1.90 12.60
C GLY A 148 3.29 -0.99 11.94
N GLY A 149 4.34 -1.59 11.36
CA GLY A 149 5.55 -0.89 10.94
C GLY A 149 6.57 -0.80 12.06
N ALA A 150 7.82 -1.13 11.74
CA ALA A 150 8.90 -1.22 12.72
C ALA A 150 9.75 0.05 12.80
N ASN A 151 9.80 0.89 11.76
CA ASN A 151 10.69 2.05 11.76
C ASN A 151 10.06 3.33 11.20
N ASN A 152 9.50 3.29 9.99
CA ASN A 152 9.00 4.49 9.30
C ASN A 152 7.59 4.24 8.75
N VAL A 153 6.61 5.03 9.18
CA VAL A 153 5.22 4.85 8.76
C VAL A 153 4.65 6.17 8.28
N GLY A 154 4.14 6.19 7.06
CA GLY A 154 3.36 7.27 6.50
C GLY A 154 2.06 6.77 5.90
N GLY A 155 1.03 7.61 5.85
CA GLY A 155 -0.22 7.25 5.16
C GLY A 155 -0.01 7.02 3.65
N LEU A 156 0.96 7.72 3.05
CA LEU A 156 1.33 7.59 1.65
C LEU A 156 2.70 6.94 1.47
N VAL A 157 3.73 7.40 2.18
CA VAL A 157 5.13 6.96 2.00
C VAL A 157 5.78 6.64 3.34
N GLY A 158 6.39 5.47 3.48
CA GLY A 158 7.21 5.16 4.66
C GLY A 158 8.49 6.00 4.67
N VAL A 159 9.32 5.84 3.63
CA VAL A 159 10.58 6.57 3.44
C VAL A 159 10.62 7.25 2.08
N ASN A 160 10.97 8.53 2.09
CA ASN A 160 11.13 9.38 0.91
C ASN A 160 12.61 9.78 0.78
N ARG A 161 13.23 9.50 -0.37
CA ARG A 161 14.64 9.81 -0.67
C ARG A 161 14.76 10.53 -2.00
N ASP A 162 15.43 11.68 -2.03
CA ASP A 162 15.70 12.46 -3.27
C ASP A 162 14.49 12.51 -4.22
N SER A 163 13.34 12.89 -3.67
CA SER A 163 12.04 12.70 -4.32
C SER A 163 11.09 13.86 -4.02
N TYR A 164 10.11 14.02 -4.91
CA TYR A 164 9.14 15.11 -4.92
C TYR A 164 7.75 14.56 -4.65
N ILE A 165 7.11 15.04 -3.58
CA ILE A 165 5.72 14.74 -3.26
C ILE A 165 4.93 16.04 -3.32
N THR A 166 3.94 16.11 -4.22
CA THR A 166 3.18 17.35 -4.41
C THR A 166 1.69 17.13 -4.66
N LYS A 167 0.84 17.97 -4.07
CA LYS A 167 -0.62 17.87 -4.22
C LYS A 167 -1.16 16.49 -3.81
N CYS A 168 -0.58 15.93 -2.76
CA CYS A 168 -0.98 14.64 -2.22
C CYS A 168 -1.64 14.81 -0.86
N TYR A 169 -2.55 13.91 -0.51
CA TYR A 169 -3.16 13.96 0.81
C TYR A 169 -3.54 12.59 1.33
N SER A 170 -3.63 12.48 2.64
CA SER A 170 -4.00 11.24 3.31
C SER A 170 -5.00 11.45 4.44
N THR A 171 -5.95 10.52 4.58
CA THR A 171 -6.94 10.52 5.67
C THR A 171 -7.12 9.10 6.19
N GLY A 172 -7.55 8.96 7.46
CA GLY A 172 -7.75 7.66 8.09
C GLY A 172 -7.00 7.52 9.41
N THR A 173 -6.43 6.33 9.66
CA THR A 173 -5.79 6.00 10.94
C THR A 173 -4.47 5.26 10.74
N ILE A 174 -3.48 5.63 11.55
CA ILE A 174 -2.22 4.90 11.71
C ILE A 174 -2.09 4.48 13.17
N THR A 175 -1.97 3.18 13.42
CA THR A 175 -1.63 2.61 14.74
C THR A 175 -0.28 1.93 14.64
N SER A 176 0.77 2.53 15.21
CA SER A 176 2.15 2.07 15.02
C SER A 176 3.03 2.40 16.22
N ASN A 177 4.02 1.57 16.52
CA ASN A 177 5.08 1.88 17.49
C ASN A 177 6.40 2.27 16.82
N ALA A 178 6.37 2.58 15.52
CA ALA A 178 7.54 2.95 14.74
C ALA A 178 8.21 4.23 15.25
N THR A 179 9.51 4.35 14.96
CA THR A 179 10.36 5.50 15.33
C THR A 179 9.92 6.80 14.66
N ASN A 180 9.51 6.77 13.39
CA ASN A 180 9.07 7.95 12.66
C ASN A 180 7.68 7.70 12.09
N VAL A 181 6.70 8.51 12.49
CA VAL A 181 5.33 8.39 12.01
C VAL A 181 4.82 9.74 11.54
N GLY A 182 4.42 9.82 10.28
CA GLY A 182 3.81 11.01 9.70
C GLY A 182 2.49 10.73 9.02
N GLY A 183 1.63 11.74 8.91
CA GLY A 183 0.36 11.59 8.20
C GLY A 183 0.55 11.23 6.72
N ILE A 184 1.47 11.88 6.00
CA ILE A 184 1.84 11.48 4.63
C ILE A 184 3.12 10.65 4.64
N ILE A 185 4.17 11.13 5.33
CA ILE A 185 5.52 10.55 5.21
C ILE A 185 6.09 10.20 6.58
N GLY A 186 6.60 8.99 6.75
CA GLY A 186 7.35 8.62 7.97
C GLY A 186 8.67 9.38 8.07
N TYR A 187 9.55 9.18 7.09
CA TYR A 187 10.90 9.76 7.06
C TYR A 187 11.25 10.38 5.71
N ASN A 188 11.52 11.68 5.70
CA ASN A 188 12.11 12.43 4.58
C ASN A 188 13.62 12.53 4.75
N ASN A 189 14.37 12.06 3.75
CA ASN A 189 15.82 12.10 3.73
C ASN A 189 16.36 12.51 2.36
N GLU A 190 17.54 13.13 2.31
CA GLU A 190 18.27 13.43 1.07
C GLU A 190 17.47 14.33 0.10
N TYR A 191 17.47 15.66 0.30
CA TYR A 191 16.97 16.64 -0.68
C TYR A 191 15.49 16.48 -1.10
N CYS A 192 14.65 15.92 -0.24
CA CYS A 192 13.23 15.76 -0.55
C CYS A 192 12.49 17.09 -0.57
N THR A 193 11.45 17.19 -1.41
CA THR A 193 10.50 18.32 -1.37
C THR A 193 9.08 17.81 -1.23
N VAL A 194 8.40 18.28 -0.18
CA VAL A 194 6.96 18.09 0.04
C VAL A 194 6.26 19.43 -0.13
N SER A 195 5.26 19.48 -1.00
CA SER A 195 4.53 20.72 -1.27
C SER A 195 3.03 20.53 -1.48
N ASN A 196 2.23 21.52 -1.09
CA ASN A 196 0.78 21.55 -1.34
C ASN A 196 0.07 20.26 -0.91
N SER A 197 0.52 19.65 0.19
CA SER A 197 0.09 18.32 0.61
C SER A 197 -0.40 18.36 2.05
N TYR A 198 -1.41 17.59 2.42
CA TYR A 198 -1.96 17.65 3.78
C TYR A 198 -2.35 16.27 4.30
N SER A 199 -2.45 16.13 5.63
CA SER A 199 -3.00 14.93 6.24
C SER A 199 -4.00 15.26 7.33
N THR A 200 -5.02 14.44 7.44
CA THR A 200 -5.96 14.42 8.58
C THR A 200 -5.97 13.07 9.29
N ILE A 201 -4.91 12.27 9.10
CA ILE A 201 -4.79 10.97 9.75
C ILE A 201 -4.74 11.12 11.27
N SER A 202 -5.52 10.29 11.96
CA SER A 202 -5.37 10.06 13.40
C SER A 202 -4.22 9.09 13.63
N ILE A 203 -3.19 9.53 14.36
CA ILE A 203 -2.00 8.72 14.67
C ILE A 203 -2.08 8.28 16.13
N VAL A 204 -2.00 6.97 16.35
CA VAL A 204 -1.86 6.32 17.66
C VAL A 204 -0.49 5.65 17.71
N ASN A 205 0.40 6.16 18.57
CA ASN A 205 1.74 5.59 18.76
C ASN A 205 2.09 5.57 20.25
N ASN A 206 2.49 4.38 20.74
CA ASN A 206 2.79 4.15 22.15
C ASN A 206 4.30 4.03 22.44
N SER A 207 5.16 4.32 21.45
CA SER A 207 6.61 4.32 21.61
C SER A 207 7.08 5.56 22.36
N THR A 208 8.05 5.38 23.27
CA THR A 208 8.63 6.46 24.07
C THR A 208 9.67 7.29 23.31
N TYR A 209 10.12 6.83 22.14
CA TYR A 209 11.19 7.47 21.35
C TYR A 209 10.77 7.65 19.89
N ALA A 210 9.59 8.23 19.66
CA ALA A 210 9.06 8.45 18.31
C ALA A 210 9.05 9.93 17.91
N ASN A 211 9.40 10.19 16.65
CA ASN A 211 9.12 11.45 15.97
C ASN A 211 7.75 11.33 15.30
N ILE A 212 6.75 12.01 15.85
CA ILE A 212 5.37 11.98 15.35
C ILE A 212 5.03 13.36 14.79
N GLY A 213 4.70 13.42 13.50
CA GLY A 213 4.31 14.66 12.85
C GLY A 213 2.99 14.53 12.11
N GLY A 214 2.18 15.61 12.09
CA GLY A 214 0.90 15.60 11.38
C GLY A 214 1.05 15.33 9.89
N LEU A 215 2.16 15.76 9.27
CA LEU A 215 2.44 15.55 7.85
C LEU A 215 3.65 14.63 7.62
N VAL A 216 4.80 14.99 8.22
CA VAL A 216 6.07 14.25 8.11
C VAL A 216 6.55 13.91 9.51
N GLY A 217 6.88 12.64 9.78
CA GLY A 217 7.38 12.21 11.10
C GLY A 217 8.75 12.79 11.41
N ARG A 218 9.72 12.56 10.52
CA ARG A 218 11.06 13.17 10.59
C ARG A 218 11.49 13.72 9.24
N ASN A 219 11.97 14.96 9.24
CA ASN A 219 12.49 15.64 8.06
C ASN A 219 13.99 15.93 8.23
N PHE A 220 14.84 15.42 7.34
CA PHE A 220 16.29 15.43 7.50
C PHE A 220 17.02 15.79 6.19
N ASP A 221 18.33 16.07 6.27
CA ASP A 221 19.25 16.30 5.14
C ASP A 221 18.70 17.20 4.02
N ARG A 222 18.52 18.48 4.36
CA ARG A 222 18.08 19.55 3.43
C ARG A 222 16.72 19.32 2.78
N SER A 223 15.92 18.38 3.30
CA SER A 223 14.55 18.18 2.85
C SER A 223 13.66 19.35 3.28
N THR A 224 12.67 19.70 2.46
CA THR A 224 11.78 20.84 2.68
C THR A 224 10.31 20.43 2.68
N VAL A 225 9.52 21.12 3.51
CA VAL A 225 8.05 21.04 3.54
C VAL A 225 7.52 22.45 3.35
N THR A 226 6.65 22.65 2.37
CA THR A 226 6.14 23.98 1.99
C THR A 226 4.65 23.94 1.67
N ASN A 227 3.89 24.99 2.02
CA ASN A 227 2.46 25.11 1.71
C ASN A 227 1.64 23.84 2.08
N SER A 228 1.91 23.25 3.25
CA SER A 228 1.45 21.91 3.65
C SER A 228 1.07 21.85 5.11
#